data_AF-W4BCV2-F1
#
_entry.id   AF-W4BCV2-F1
#
_cell.length_a   1.000
_cell.length_b   1.000
_cell.length_c   1.000
_cell.angle_alpha   90.00
_cell.angle_beta   90.00
_cell.angle_gamma   90.00
#
_symmetry.space_group_name_H-M   'P 1'
#
loop_
_entity.id
_entity.type
_entity.pdbx_description
1 polymer ?
#
loop_
_entity_poly.entity_id
_entity_poly.type
_entity_poly.pdbx_seq_one_letter_code
_entity_poly.pdbx_strand_id
1 'polypeptide(L)'
;MNSKEELSMIHDKSLGEETVNFLTRMVKEDIEKGVYHRPVATRFPPEPNGYLHIGSAYAIHINHSIASQFQGTFNLRFDDTNPLKEDVKYVQAIQEDIAWLGYTPEILVRS
;
A
#
# COMPACT_ATOMS: atom_id res chain seq x y z
N MET A 1 -36.47 -16.64 17.13
CA MET A 1 -35.25 -16.00 16.60
C MET A 1 -35.16 -14.64 17.23
N ASN A 2 -34.04 -14.36 17.90
CA ASN A 2 -33.90 -13.16 18.72
C ASN A 2 -33.35 -12.03 17.84
N SER A 3 -33.83 -10.80 18.03
CA SER A 3 -33.43 -9.61 17.27
C SER A 3 -31.92 -9.32 17.28
N LYS A 4 -31.16 -9.96 18.18
CA LYS A 4 -29.68 -9.92 18.20
C LYS A 4 -29.00 -10.83 17.16
N GLU A 5 -29.64 -11.91 16.71
CA GLU A 5 -29.09 -12.81 15.67
C GLU A 5 -29.28 -12.22 14.26
N GLU A 6 -30.37 -11.46 14.03
CA GLU A 6 -30.52 -10.65 12.81
C GLU A 6 -29.49 -9.52 12.75
N LEU A 7 -29.17 -8.88 13.88
CA LEU A 7 -28.17 -7.81 13.94
C LEU A 7 -26.74 -8.30 13.69
N SER A 8 -26.40 -9.57 14.01
CA SER A 8 -25.11 -10.15 13.61
C SER A 8 -25.03 -10.50 12.13
N MET A 9 -26.16 -10.76 11.47
CA MET A 9 -26.22 -10.97 10.01
C MET A 9 -26.26 -9.66 9.20
N ILE A 10 -26.56 -8.53 9.84
CA ILE A 10 -26.54 -7.20 9.21
C ILE A 10 -25.12 -6.60 9.21
N HIS A 11 -24.21 -7.07 10.09
CA HIS A 11 -22.81 -6.62 10.09
C HIS A 11 -21.92 -7.32 9.06
N ASP A 12 -22.47 -8.27 8.29
CA ASP A 12 -21.73 -9.10 7.33
C ASP A 12 -22.38 -9.07 5.93
N LYS A 13 -22.90 -7.91 5.53
CA LYS A 13 -23.56 -7.74 4.23
C LYS A 13 -23.60 -6.28 3.76
N SER A 14 -22.46 -5.73 3.32
CA SER A 14 -22.36 -4.78 2.17
C SER A 14 -21.06 -3.93 2.14
N LEU A 15 -19.89 -4.56 2.18
CA LEU A 15 -18.82 -4.10 1.28
C LEU A 15 -18.58 -5.30 0.38
N GLY A 16 -19.33 -5.34 -0.72
CA GLY A 16 -19.38 -6.50 -1.59
C GLY A 16 -17.99 -6.88 -2.10
N GLU A 17 -17.91 -8.01 -2.77
CA GLU A 17 -16.85 -8.33 -3.74
C GLU A 17 -16.75 -7.29 -4.90
N GLU A 18 -17.24 -6.06 -4.69
CA GLU A 18 -17.34 -4.97 -5.64
C GLU A 18 -16.01 -4.24 -5.76
N THR A 19 -15.41 -4.39 -6.94
CA THR A 19 -14.20 -3.73 -7.43
C THR A 19 -12.89 -4.17 -6.77
N VAL A 20 -12.65 -5.49 -6.70
CA VAL A 20 -11.27 -5.98 -6.56
C VAL A 20 -10.45 -5.42 -7.73
N ASN A 21 -9.58 -4.44 -7.45
CA ASN A 21 -8.69 -3.83 -8.43
C ASN A 21 -7.96 -4.95 -9.21
N PHE A 22 -7.79 -4.78 -10.52
CA PHE A 22 -7.14 -5.77 -11.38
C PHE A 22 -5.77 -6.21 -10.84
N LEU A 23 -5.03 -5.32 -10.16
CA LEU A 23 -3.76 -5.64 -9.51
C LEU A 23 -3.94 -6.70 -8.41
N THR A 24 -4.93 -6.54 -7.54
CA THR A 24 -5.24 -7.49 -6.47
C THR A 24 -5.64 -8.85 -7.06
N ARG A 25 -6.39 -8.87 -8.17
CA ARG A 25 -6.75 -10.11 -8.87
C ARG A 25 -5.50 -10.84 -9.41
N MET A 26 -4.60 -10.11 -10.08
CA MET A 26 -3.34 -10.68 -10.57
C MET A 26 -2.49 -11.27 -9.45
N VAL A 27 -2.33 -10.54 -8.33
CA VAL A 27 -1.56 -11.03 -7.18
C VAL A 27 -2.19 -12.28 -6.57
N LYS A 28 -3.53 -12.30 -6.44
CA LYS A 28 -4.27 -13.47 -5.95
C LYS A 28 -4.04 -14.69 -6.83
N GLU A 29 -4.14 -14.53 -8.15
CA GLU A 29 -3.90 -15.63 -9.10
C GLU A 29 -2.47 -16.16 -9.02
N ASP A 30 -1.46 -15.29 -8.90
CA ASP A 30 -0.06 -15.69 -8.79
C ASP A 30 0.21 -16.49 -7.50
N ILE A 31 -0.45 -16.10 -6.39
CA ILE A 31 -0.40 -16.82 -5.11
C ILE A 31 -1.07 -18.20 -5.24
N GLU A 32 -2.28 -18.26 -5.81
CA GLU A 32 -3.04 -19.51 -5.97
C GLU A 32 -2.32 -20.50 -6.89
N LYS A 33 -1.66 -20.01 -7.94
CA LYS A 33 -0.85 -20.83 -8.86
C LYS A 33 0.54 -21.18 -8.30
N GLY A 34 0.94 -20.58 -7.17
CA GLY A 34 2.26 -20.79 -6.58
C GLY A 34 3.41 -20.31 -7.47
N VAL A 35 3.19 -19.28 -8.30
CA VAL A 35 4.18 -18.75 -9.25
C VAL A 35 5.46 -18.31 -8.52
N TYR A 36 5.29 -17.71 -7.35
CA TYR A 36 6.38 -17.27 -6.48
C TYR A 36 6.27 -17.93 -5.11
N HIS A 37 7.41 -18.29 -4.54
CA HIS A 37 7.49 -18.93 -3.22
C HIS A 37 7.85 -17.93 -2.11
N ARG A 38 8.04 -16.66 -2.47
CA ARG A 38 8.32 -15.55 -1.55
C ARG A 38 7.02 -14.80 -1.21
N PRO A 39 6.93 -14.17 -0.03
CA PRO A 39 5.82 -13.29 0.31
C PRO A 39 5.67 -12.13 -0.66
N VAL A 40 4.46 -11.57 -0.73
CA VAL A 40 4.19 -10.34 -1.48
C VAL A 40 5.03 -9.19 -0.90
N ALA A 41 5.64 -8.41 -1.78
CA ALA A 41 6.38 -7.22 -1.40
C ALA A 41 6.07 -6.11 -2.41
N THR A 42 5.42 -5.04 -1.94
CA THR A 42 5.13 -3.86 -2.73
C THR A 42 6.10 -2.74 -2.37
N ARG A 43 6.15 -1.69 -3.20
CA ARG A 43 6.95 -0.50 -2.88
C ARG A 43 6.37 0.77 -3.48
N PHE A 44 6.48 1.86 -2.74
CA PHE A 44 6.31 3.22 -3.23
C PHE A 44 7.71 3.85 -3.44
N PRO A 45 8.11 4.13 -4.69
CA PRO A 45 9.46 4.64 -4.98
C PRO A 45 9.48 6.13 -5.39
N PRO A 46 9.30 7.10 -4.47
CA PRO A 46 9.32 8.51 -4.84
C PRO A 46 10.75 9.03 -5.06
N GLU A 47 10.89 9.94 -6.02
CA GLU A 47 12.08 10.78 -6.14
C GLU A 47 12.02 11.90 -5.08
N PRO A 48 13.05 12.09 -4.24
CA PRO A 48 13.06 13.09 -3.18
C PRO A 48 13.42 14.50 -3.69
N ASN A 49 12.74 14.96 -4.75
CA ASN A 49 12.96 16.27 -5.38
C ASN A 49 11.72 17.18 -5.38
N GLY A 50 10.64 16.76 -4.72
CA GLY A 50 9.37 17.49 -4.64
C GLY A 50 8.44 16.97 -3.55
N TYR A 51 7.34 17.69 -3.32
CA TYR A 51 6.27 17.29 -2.39
C TYR A 51 5.31 16.30 -3.05
N LEU A 52 4.73 15.42 -2.25
CA LEU A 52 3.68 14.52 -2.73
C LEU A 52 2.41 15.30 -3.05
N HIS A 53 1.60 14.72 -3.93
CA HIS A 53 0.27 15.24 -4.26
C HIS A 53 -0.76 14.10 -4.20
N ILE A 54 -2.03 14.42 -4.47
CA ILE A 54 -3.12 13.44 -4.36
C ILE A 54 -2.94 12.16 -5.20
N GLY A 55 -2.20 12.24 -6.31
CA GLY A 55 -1.85 11.08 -7.13
C GLY A 55 -0.92 10.11 -6.40
N SER A 56 0.03 10.65 -5.62
CA SER A 56 0.91 9.87 -4.76
C SER A 56 0.11 9.12 -3.68
N ALA A 57 -0.89 9.78 -3.09
CA ALA A 57 -1.75 9.16 -2.08
C ALA A 57 -2.46 7.91 -2.62
N TYR A 58 -2.94 7.94 -3.86
CA TYR A 58 -3.53 6.76 -4.51
C TYR A 58 -2.51 5.62 -4.67
N ALA A 59 -1.31 5.94 -5.15
CA ALA A 59 -0.26 4.93 -5.32
C ALA A 59 0.17 4.31 -3.99
N ILE A 60 0.32 5.11 -2.93
CA ILE A 60 0.64 4.65 -1.58
C ILE A 60 -0.47 3.73 -1.06
N HIS A 61 -1.73 4.18 -1.14
CA HIS A 61 -2.87 3.40 -0.68
C HIS A 61 -2.96 2.04 -1.38
N ILE A 62 -2.83 2.00 -2.71
CA ILE A 62 -2.89 0.73 -3.47
C ILE A 62 -1.76 -0.22 -3.08
N ASN A 63 -0.51 0.27 -2.98
CA ASN A 63 0.63 -0.57 -2.61
C ASN A 63 0.49 -1.11 -1.18
N HIS A 64 0.07 -0.27 -0.23
CA HIS A 64 -0.15 -0.68 1.15
C HIS A 64 -1.32 -1.67 1.27
N SER A 65 -2.46 -1.40 0.62
CA SER A 65 -3.65 -2.25 0.67
C SER A 65 -3.37 -3.65 0.11
N ILE A 66 -2.64 -3.77 -1.00
CA ILE A 66 -2.23 -5.07 -1.56
C ILE A 66 -1.31 -5.82 -0.59
N ALA A 67 -0.30 -5.15 -0.04
CA ALA A 67 0.60 -5.78 0.94
C ALA A 67 -0.18 -6.29 2.16
N SER A 68 -1.02 -5.44 2.75
CA SER A 68 -1.85 -5.79 3.92
C SER A 68 -2.80 -6.97 3.65
N GLN A 69 -3.50 -6.95 2.51
CA GLN A 69 -4.45 -7.99 2.13
C GLN A 69 -3.80 -9.38 2.00
N PHE A 70 -2.55 -9.44 1.54
CA PHE A 70 -1.83 -10.70 1.34
C PHE A 70 -0.74 -10.96 2.39
N GLN A 71 -0.79 -10.26 3.55
CA GLN A 71 0.18 -10.39 4.64
C GLN A 71 1.64 -10.25 4.16
N GLY A 72 1.84 -9.37 3.18
CA GLY A 72 3.11 -9.01 2.60
C GLY A 72 3.69 -7.73 3.20
N THR A 73 4.77 -7.26 2.58
CA THR A 73 5.51 -6.07 3.03
C THR A 73 5.22 -4.86 2.15
N PHE A 74 5.10 -3.67 2.75
CA PHE A 74 5.03 -2.40 2.04
C PHE A 74 6.31 -1.59 2.29
N ASN A 75 7.07 -1.32 1.22
CA ASN A 75 8.38 -0.69 1.33
C ASN A 75 8.37 0.74 0.79
N LEU A 76 9.08 1.65 1.46
CA LEU A 76 9.36 3.01 0.97
C LEU A 76 10.79 3.03 0.46
N ARG A 77 10.98 3.28 -0.84
CA ARG A 77 12.30 3.35 -1.46
C ARG A 77 12.52 4.73 -2.05
N PHE A 78 13.45 5.53 -1.53
CA PHE A 78 13.81 6.74 -2.25
C PHE A 78 14.59 6.37 -3.51
N ASP A 79 14.23 6.98 -4.64
CA ASP A 79 14.94 6.80 -5.92
C ASP A 79 15.93 7.96 -6.11
N ASP A 80 16.97 7.97 -5.28
CA ASP A 80 18.01 8.99 -5.13
C ASP A 80 19.17 8.83 -6.14
N THR A 81 18.81 8.68 -7.41
CA THR A 81 19.79 8.55 -8.50
C THR A 81 20.43 9.89 -8.91
N ASN A 82 20.06 11.02 -8.30
CA ASN A 82 20.50 12.36 -8.72
C ASN A 82 20.92 13.24 -7.53
N PRO A 83 22.22 13.20 -7.15
CA PRO A 83 22.73 13.86 -5.95
C PRO A 83 22.64 15.40 -5.97
N LEU A 84 22.30 16.02 -7.10
CA LEU A 84 22.17 17.48 -7.23
C LEU A 84 20.75 18.00 -6.93
N LYS A 85 19.75 17.13 -6.90
CA LYS A 85 18.33 17.51 -6.71
C LYS A 85 17.74 16.99 -5.39
N GLU A 86 18.54 16.33 -4.59
CA GLU A 86 18.14 15.73 -3.34
C GLU A 86 18.20 16.76 -2.21
N ASP A 87 17.05 17.01 -1.60
CA ASP A 87 16.95 17.82 -0.40
C ASP A 87 16.35 16.97 0.72
N VAL A 88 17.04 16.92 1.86
CA VAL A 88 16.59 16.19 3.06
C VAL A 88 15.17 16.61 3.46
N LYS A 89 14.76 17.85 3.16
CA LYS A 89 13.40 18.34 3.41
C LYS A 89 12.34 17.52 2.68
N TYR A 90 12.60 17.07 1.45
CA TYR A 90 11.63 16.30 0.67
C TYR A 90 11.53 14.87 1.21
N VAL A 91 12.66 14.29 1.62
CA VAL A 91 12.69 12.97 2.30
C VAL A 91 11.83 12.99 3.56
N GLN A 92 11.95 14.05 4.37
CA GLN A 92 11.16 14.22 5.60
C GLN A 92 9.68 14.45 5.28
N ALA A 93 9.36 15.38 4.37
CA ALA A 93 7.99 15.67 3.96
C ALA A 93 7.27 14.42 3.41
N ILE A 94 7.95 13.62 2.59
CA ILE A 94 7.40 12.36 2.05
C ILE A 94 7.07 11.37 3.18
N GLN A 95 7.96 11.23 4.18
CA GLN A 95 7.70 10.34 5.32
C GLN A 95 6.55 10.84 6.18
N GLU A 96 6.47 12.15 6.41
CA GLU A 96 5.39 12.79 7.16
C GLU A 96 4.04 12.62 6.44
N ASP A 97 3.99 12.81 5.12
CA ASP A 97 2.77 12.63 4.32
C ASP A 97 2.28 11.17 4.36
N ILE A 98 3.19 10.19 4.26
CA ILE A 98 2.84 8.76 4.35
C ILE A 98 2.30 8.42 5.75
N ALA A 99 2.93 8.93 6.80
CA ALA A 99 2.47 8.75 8.18
C ALA A 99 1.12 9.45 8.42
N TRP A 100 0.92 10.64 7.85
CA TRP A 100 -0.34 11.38 7.91
C TRP A 100 -1.50 10.63 7.24
N LEU A 101 -1.23 9.91 6.15
CA LEU A 101 -2.18 9.00 5.51
C LEU A 101 -2.49 7.74 6.35
N GLY A 102 -1.81 7.54 7.49
CA GLY A 102 -2.03 6.40 8.38
C GLY A 102 -1.27 5.13 7.98
N TYR A 103 -0.26 5.23 7.12
CA TYR A 103 0.54 4.09 6.69
C TYR A 103 1.94 4.11 7.31
N THR A 104 2.50 2.92 7.53
CA THR A 104 3.88 2.76 8.01
C THR A 104 4.61 1.81 7.07
N PRO A 105 5.62 2.28 6.32
CA PRO A 105 6.48 1.39 5.56
C PRO A 105 7.26 0.46 6.50
N GLU A 106 7.39 -0.80 6.11
CA GLU A 106 8.14 -1.80 6.88
C GLU A 106 9.64 -1.66 6.70
N ILE A 107 10.06 -1.34 5.47
CA ILE A 107 11.46 -1.13 5.13
C ILE A 107 11.62 0.22 4.44
N LEU A 108 12.58 1.00 4.93
CA LEU A 108 13.06 2.22 4.30
C LEU A 108 14.38 1.93 3.60
N VAL A 109 14.41 2.06 2.27
CA VAL A 109 15.60 1.81 1.44
C VAL A 109 15.96 3.08 0.65
N ARG A 110 17.26 3.31 0.47
CA ARG A 110 17.83 4.36 -0.40
C ARG A 110 18.69 3.67 -1.47
N SER A 111 18.63 4.13 -2.73
CA SER A 111 19.24 3.44 -3.89
C SER A 111 20.36 4.26 -4.52
#